data_AF-A0A2G9TIN1-F1
#
_entry.id   AF-A0A2G9TIN1-F1
#
_cell.length_a   1.000
_cell.length_b   1.000
_cell.length_c   1.000
_cell.angle_alpha   90.00
_cell.angle_beta   90.00
_cell.angle_gamma   90.00
#
_symmetry.space_group_name_H-M   'P 1'
#
loop_
_entity.id
_entity.type
_entity.pdbx_description
1 polymer ?
#
loop_
_entity_poly.entity_id
_entity_poly.type
_entity_poly.pdbx_seq_one_letter_code
_entity_poly.pdbx_strand_id
1 'polypeptide(L)' 'NRLDADQFKERFFIYRFNVTATDFGTPPLSSNATVHIRTENTNDEAPVFFPTRHYTAYVAEDAQGGTPVVQIQ' A
#
# COMPACT_ATOMS: atom_id res chain seq x y z
N ASN A 1 -2.82 21.03 -11.37
CA ASN A 1 -3.53 19.90 -10.72
C ASN A 1 -2.52 18.90 -10.23
N ARG A 2 -2.12 19.02 -8.97
CA ARG A 2 -1.06 18.22 -8.34
C ARG A 2 -1.73 17.22 -7.40
N LEU A 3 -2.37 16.20 -7.98
CA LEU A 3 -3.14 15.19 -7.23
C LEU A 3 -2.26 14.08 -6.64
N ASP A 4 -0.94 14.21 -6.73
CA ASP A 4 0.00 13.10 -6.51
C ASP A 4 0.88 13.31 -5.27
N ALA A 5 0.66 14.39 -4.52
CA ALA A 5 1.59 14.83 -3.47
C ALA A 5 1.56 13.97 -2.20
N ASP A 6 0.48 13.21 -1.95
CA ASP A 6 0.32 12.42 -0.73
C ASP A 6 0.34 10.89 -0.97
N GLN A 7 0.64 10.44 -2.20
CA GLN A 7 0.60 9.02 -2.61
C GLN A 7 1.65 8.10 -1.96
N PHE A 8 2.56 8.61 -1.13
CA PHE A 8 3.65 7.80 -0.57
C PHE A 8 3.41 7.33 0.87
N LYS A 9 2.21 7.54 1.43
CA LYS A 9 1.92 7.15 2.82
C LYS A 9 0.71 6.25 3.02
N GLU A 10 -0.18 6.15 2.04
CA GLU A 10 -1.38 5.34 2.14
C GLU A 10 -1.29 4.16 1.17
N ARG A 11 -1.50 2.95 1.69
CA ARG A 11 -1.45 1.68 0.96
C ARG A 11 -2.52 1.53 -0.14
N PHE A 12 -3.25 2.60 -0.46
CA PHE A 12 -4.30 2.64 -1.45
C PHE A 12 -4.20 3.91 -2.30
N PHE A 13 -4.44 3.78 -3.60
CA PHE A 13 -4.55 4.88 -4.54
C PHE A 13 -6.02 5.28 -4.68
N ILE A 14 -6.27 6.59 -4.74
CA ILE A 14 -7.59 7.14 -5.06
C ILE A 14 -7.51 7.86 -6.40
N TYR A 15 -8.25 7.36 -7.39
CA TYR A 15 -8.40 7.98 -8.69
C TYR A 15 -9.75 8.70 -8.78
N ARG A 16 -9.75 9.91 -9.35
CA ARG A 16 -10.94 10.75 -9.48
C ARG A 16 -11.16 11.07 -10.95
N PHE A 17 -12.28 10.64 -11.49
CA PHE A 17 -12.66 10.89 -12.88
C PHE A 17 -13.87 11.83 -12.91
N ASN A 18 -13.78 12.92 -13.67
CA ASN A 18 -14.94 13.74 -14.00
C ASN A 18 -15.53 13.21 -15.31
N VAL A 19 -16.77 12.73 -15.26
CA VAL A 19 -17.49 12.13 -16.39
C VAL A 19 -18.57 13.10 -16.81
N THR A 20 -18.67 13.35 -18.12
CA THR A 20 -19.74 14.15 -18.72
C THR A 20 -20.61 13.24 -19.59
N ALA A 21 -21.91 13.24 -19.35
CA ALA A 21 -22.89 12.61 -20.23
C ALA A 21 -23.64 13.69 -21.02
N THR A 22 -23.79 13.49 -22.33
CA THR A 22 -24.50 14.41 -23.23
C THR A 22 -25.55 13.62 -24.01
N ASP A 23 -26.77 14.13 -24.09
CA ASP A 23 -27.84 13.52 -24.89
C ASP A 23 -27.78 13.95 -26.36
N PHE A 24 -28.62 13.34 -27.21
CA PHE A 24 -28.74 13.68 -28.62
C PHE A 24 -29.91 14.65 -28.89
N GLY A 25 -30.32 15.44 -27.90
CA GLY A 25 -31.39 16.43 -28.02
C GLY A 25 -31.03 17.60 -28.95
N THR A 26 -32.00 18.47 -29.23
CA THR A 26 -31.77 19.73 -29.96
C THR A 26 -32.52 20.86 -29.25
N PRO A 27 -31.84 21.68 -28.41
CA PRO A 27 -30.41 21.64 -28.09
C PRO A 27 -30.04 20.41 -27.23
N PRO A 28 -28.80 19.91 -27.31
CA PRO A 28 -28.33 18.83 -26.46
C PRO A 28 -28.17 19.30 -25.01
N LEU A 29 -28.52 18.44 -24.07
CA LEU A 29 -28.30 18.66 -22.64
C LEU A 29 -27.14 17.80 -22.16
N SER A 30 -26.41 18.30 -21.16
CA SER A 30 -25.31 17.56 -20.54
C SER A 30 -25.35 17.62 -19.02
N SER A 31 -24.75 16.61 -18.41
CA SER A 31 -24.61 16.50 -16.96
C SER A 31 -23.24 15.93 -16.59
N ASN A 32 -22.77 16.26 -15.40
CA ASN A 32 -21.46 15.85 -14.89
C ASN A 32 -21.60 14.97 -13.66
N ALA A 33 -20.71 13.99 -13.52
CA ALA A 33 -20.58 13.15 -12.35
C ALA A 33 -19.10 12.94 -12.00
N THR A 34 -18.80 12.73 -10.73
CA THR A 34 -17.45 12.34 -10.29
C THR A 34 -17.44 10.87 -9.90
N VAL A 35 -16.50 10.10 -10.45
CA VAL A 35 -16.25 8.71 -10.09
C VAL A 35 -14.98 8.62 -9.27
N HIS A 36 -15.08 8.02 -8.08
CA HIS A 36 -13.94 7.72 -7.22
C HIS A 36 -13.62 6.24 -7.29
N ILE A 37 -12.41 5.90 -7.70
CA ILE A 37 -11.89 4.53 -7.66
C ILE A 37 -10.88 4.45 -6.53
N ARG A 38 -11.15 3.59 -5.55
CA ARG A 38 -10.22 3.26 -4.45
C ARG A 38 -9.63 1.89 -4.73
N THR A 39 -8.31 1.78 -4.75
CA THR A 39 -7.66 0.48 -4.81
C THR A 39 -7.67 -0.17 -3.43
N GLU A 40 -8.00 -1.45 -3.36
CA GLU A 40 -7.82 -2.25 -2.15
C GLU A 40 -6.35 -2.65 -2.04
N ASN A 41 -5.78 -2.60 -0.83
CA ASN A 41 -4.48 -3.22 -0.57
C ASN A 41 -4.73 -4.69 -0.25
N THR A 42 -4.38 -5.58 -1.16
CA THR A 42 -4.27 -7.00 -0.84
C THR A 42 -2.93 -7.26 -0.18
N ASN A 43 -2.88 -8.23 0.75
CA ASN A 43 -1.60 -8.68 1.32
C ASN A 43 -0.86 -9.54 0.30
N ASP A 44 -0.23 -8.89 -0.68
CA ASP A 44 0.48 -9.48 -1.82
C ASP A 44 2.02 -9.45 -1.67
N GLU A 45 2.53 -8.60 -0.78
CA GLU A 45 3.95 -8.56 -0.45
C GLU A 45 4.31 -9.58 0.64
N ALA A 46 5.31 -10.43 0.38
CA ALA A 46 5.84 -11.35 1.38
C ALA A 46 6.69 -10.61 2.42
N PRO A 47 6.70 -11.04 3.69
CA PRO A 47 7.59 -10.45 4.69
C PRO A 47 9.05 -10.67 4.32
N VAL A 48 9.88 -9.64 4.51
CA VAL A 48 11.32 -9.68 4.25
C VAL A 48 12.05 -9.42 5.56
N PHE A 49 12.84 -10.40 6.00
CA PHE A 49 13.68 -10.29 7.20
C PHE A 49 15.12 -9.97 6.80
N PHE A 50 15.79 -9.10 7.56
CA PHE A 50 17.17 -8.68 7.25
C PHE A 50 18.20 -9.14 8.29
N PRO A 51 19.36 -9.70 7.86
CA PRO A 51 19.79 -9.89 6.47
C PRO A 51 19.13 -11.08 5.77
N THR A 52 18.94 -10.95 4.46
CA THR A 52 18.25 -11.96 3.63
C THR A 52 19.02 -13.28 3.45
N ARG A 53 20.28 -13.34 3.87
CA ARG A 53 21.15 -14.52 3.69
C ARG A 53 21.27 -15.37 4.95
N HIS A 54 21.89 -14.82 6.01
CA HIS A 54 22.18 -15.58 7.23
C HIS A 54 22.15 -14.70 8.48
N TYR A 55 21.64 -15.27 9.57
CA TYR A 55 21.74 -14.71 10.92
C TYR A 55 22.76 -15.52 11.70
N THR A 56 23.74 -14.84 12.28
CA THR A 56 24.73 -15.45 13.16
C THR A 56 24.60 -14.84 14.54
N ALA A 57 24.51 -15.69 15.56
CA ALA A 57 24.46 -15.30 16.95
C ALA A 57 25.30 -16.25 17.81
N TYR A 58 25.76 -15.77 18.94
CA TYR A 58 26.62 -16.50 19.86
C TYR A 58 25.99 -16.52 21.24
N VAL A 59 26.11 -17.64 21.93
CA VAL A 59 25.62 -17.84 23.30
C VAL A 59 26.72 -18.53 24.11
N ALA A 60 26.84 -18.17 25.40
CA ALA A 60 27.82 -18.75 26.29
C ALA A 60 27.49 -20.22 26.60
N GLU A 61 28.51 -21.04 26.83
CA GLU A 61 28.34 -22.48 27.12
C GLU A 61 27.62 -22.74 28.45
N ASP A 62 27.72 -21.79 29.39
CA ASP A 62 27.11 -21.83 30.73
C ASP A 62 25.80 -21.04 30.81
N ALA A 63 25.24 -20.64 29.67
CA ALA A 63 24.01 -19.86 29.61
C ALA A 63 22.84 -20.61 30.29
N GLN A 64 22.11 -19.87 31.14
CA GLN A 64 20.96 -20.43 31.84
C GLN A 64 19.78 -20.69 30.90
N GLY A 65 18.93 -21.65 31.29
CA GLY A 65 17.70 -21.95 30.57
C GLY A 65 16.83 -20.70 30.40
N GLY A 66 16.39 -20.45 29.15
CA GLY A 66 15.59 -19.28 28.80
C GLY A 66 16.38 -18.06 28.34
N THR A 67 17.71 -18.15 28.20
CA THR A 67 18.54 -17.07 27.65
C THR A 67 18.15 -16.77 26.19
N PRO A 68 17.67 -15.56 25.85
CA PRO A 68 17.41 -15.17 24.47
C PRO A 68 18.71 -15.09 23.67
N VAL A 69 18.72 -15.63 22.45
CA VAL A 69 19.94 -15.72 21.62
C VAL A 69 19.97 -14.67 20.51
N VAL A 70 18.86 -14.52 19.78
CA VAL A 70 18.72 -13.53 18.71
C VAL A 70 17.26 -13.17 18.51
N GLN A 71 17.00 -11.91 18.19
CA GLN A 71 15.70 -11.43 17.71
C GLN A 71 15.84 -11.06 16.24
N ILE A 72 14.99 -11.65 15.40
CA ILE A 72 14.94 -11.40 13.97
C ILE A 72 13.95 -10.25 13.70
N GLN A 73 14.29 -9.35 12.78
CA GLN A 73 13.43 -8.25 12.33
C GLN A 73 13.14 -8.38 10.84
#